data_AF-A0A6B0QX41-F1
#
_entry.id   AF-A0A6B0QX41-F1
#
_cell.length_a   1.000
_cell.length_b   1.000
_cell.length_c   1.000
_cell.angle_alpha   90.00
_cell.angle_beta   90.00
_cell.angle_gamma   90.00
#
_symmetry.space_group_name_H-M   'P 1'
#
loop_
_entity.id
_entity.type
_entity.pdbx_description
1 polymer ?
#
loop_
_entity_poly.entity_id
_entity_poly.type
_entity_poly.pdbx_seq_one_letter_code
_entity_poly.pdbx_strand_id
1 'polypeptide(L)'
;MDDTNCLLLATLCDILSVLMRMIEVVCNDRLGKKVNVKCNTDDTIGDLKKLIAAQTGTRWNKIVLKKWYTIFKDHMSLGDYEIHDGMNLELYYQ
;
A
#
# COMPACT_ATOMS: atom_id res chain seq x y z
N MET A 1 -35.07 0.99 11.71
CA MET A 1 -33.77 0.88 11.01
C MET A 1 -32.90 0.09 11.95
N ASP A 2 -32.93 -1.21 11.71
CA ASP A 2 -32.88 -2.23 12.76
C ASP A 2 -31.44 -2.42 13.27
N ASP A 3 -31.26 -2.44 14.59
CA ASP A 3 -29.97 -2.61 15.28
C ASP A 3 -29.23 -3.88 14.82
N THR A 4 -29.95 -4.86 14.29
CA THR A 4 -29.41 -6.09 13.71
C THR A 4 -28.58 -5.84 12.44
N ASN A 5 -28.97 -4.87 11.60
CA ASN A 5 -28.17 -4.48 10.43
C ASN A 5 -26.90 -3.75 10.83
N CYS A 6 -26.92 -3.01 11.95
CA CYS A 6 -25.77 -2.29 12.47
C CYS A 6 -24.74 -3.26 13.09
N LEU A 7 -25.21 -4.28 13.81
CA LEU A 7 -24.34 -5.35 14.33
C LEU A 7 -23.76 -6.23 13.22
N LEU A 8 -24.52 -6.51 12.16
CA LEU A 8 -24.05 -7.27 11.00
C LEU A 8 -23.00 -6.49 10.20
N LEU A 9 -23.18 -5.18 10.02
CA LEU A 9 -22.16 -4.29 9.43
C LEU A 9 -20.92 -4.16 10.32
N ALA A 10 -21.08 -4.10 11.64
CA ALA A 10 -19.96 -4.07 12.57
C ALA A 10 -19.17 -5.38 12.56
N THR A 11 -19.84 -6.53 12.63
CA THR A 11 -19.17 -7.85 12.52
C THR A 11 -18.60 -8.10 11.13
N LEU A 12 -19.21 -7.62 10.05
CA LEU A 12 -18.60 -7.63 8.71
C LEU A 12 -17.37 -6.72 8.65
N CYS A 13 -17.38 -5.56 9.31
CA CYS A 13 -16.22 -4.67 9.40
C CYS A 13 -15.10 -5.30 10.25
N ASP A 14 -15.44 -5.97 11.35
CA ASP A 14 -14.50 -6.72 12.18
C ASP A 14 -13.93 -7.92 11.40
N ILE A 15 -14.75 -8.68 10.69
CA ILE A 15 -14.32 -9.78 9.80
C ILE A 15 -13.45 -9.23 8.65
N LEU A 16 -13.81 -8.11 8.02
CA LEU A 16 -12.99 -7.44 7.01
C LEU A 16 -11.65 -6.98 7.61
N SER A 17 -11.64 -6.43 8.83
CA SER A 17 -10.41 -6.02 9.51
C SER A 17 -9.49 -7.19 9.88
N VAL A 18 -10.05 -8.39 10.07
CA VAL A 18 -9.31 -9.64 10.35
C VAL A 18 -8.82 -10.31 9.05
N LEU A 19 -9.50 -10.10 7.92
CA LEU A 19 -9.11 -10.62 6.60
C LEU A 19 -8.10 -9.71 5.87
N MET A 20 -8.07 -8.41 6.17
CA MET A 20 -7.11 -7.46 5.63
C MET A 20 -5.75 -7.64 6.31
N ARG A 21 -4.81 -8.30 5.61
CA ARG A 21 -3.44 -8.47 6.09
C ARG A 21 -2.66 -7.16 5.93
N MET A 22 -2.69 -6.35 6.99
CA MET A 22 -1.92 -5.11 7.09
C MET A 22 -0.41 -5.41 7.07
N ILE A 23 0.30 -4.78 6.15
CA ILE A 23 1.75 -4.89 5.98
C ILE A 23 2.40 -3.49 6.02
N GLU A 24 3.66 -3.45 6.45
CA GLU A 24 4.51 -2.27 6.40
C GLU A 24 5.55 -2.43 5.29
N VAL A 25 5.54 -1.51 4.32
CA VAL A 25 6.48 -1.50 3.20
C VAL A 25 7.42 -0.33 3.35
N VAL A 26 8.72 -0.58 3.18
CA VAL A 26 9.77 0.43 3.30
C VAL A 26 10.15 0.91 1.90
N CYS A 27 9.92 2.19 1.62
CA CYS A 27 10.30 2.82 0.36
C CYS A 27 11.57 3.64 0.56
N ASN A 28 12.63 3.29 -0.16
CA ASN A 28 13.93 3.95 -0.10
C ASN A 28 14.13 4.84 -1.33
N ASP A 29 14.35 6.13 -1.10
CA ASP A 29 14.72 7.10 -2.12
C ASP A 29 16.22 7.02 -2.45
N ARG A 30 16.61 7.42 -3.66
CA ARG A 30 18.02 7.57 -4.07
C ARG A 30 18.81 8.54 -3.18
N LEU A 31 18.11 9.51 -2.59
CA LEU A 31 18.69 10.48 -1.66
C LEU A 31 18.86 9.93 -0.23
N GLY A 32 18.53 8.65 0.00
CA GLY A 32 18.66 7.99 1.31
C GLY A 32 17.47 8.22 2.26
N LYS A 33 16.42 8.91 1.81
CA LYS A 33 15.17 9.05 2.57
C LYS A 33 14.44 7.71 2.62
N LYS A 34 14.10 7.25 3.82
CA LYS A 34 13.26 6.05 4.03
C LYS A 34 11.86 6.47 4.44
N VAL A 35 10.87 5.93 3.76
CA VAL A 35 9.45 6.17 4.05
C VAL A 35 8.80 4.82 4.31
N ASN A 36 8.29 4.65 5.53
CA ASN A 36 7.57 3.45 5.91
C ASN A 36 6.08 3.70 5.70
N VAL A 37 5.43 2.85 4.91
CA VAL A 37 4.01 2.99 4.59
C VAL A 37 3.27 1.73 5.00
N LYS A 38 2.26 1.91 5.83
CA LYS A 38 1.34 0.85 6.21
C LYS A 38 0.23 0.75 5.16
N CYS A 39 0.06 -0.43 4.58
CA CYS A 39 -0.90 -0.71 3.51
C CYS A 39 -1.44 -2.13 3.63
N ASN A 40 -2.49 -2.47 2.88
CA ASN A 40 -3.02 -3.83 2.81
C ASN A 40 -2.43 -4.58 1.59
N THR A 41 -2.33 -5.90 1.66
CA THR A 41 -1.90 -6.74 0.52
C THR A 41 -2.85 -6.64 -0.68
N ASP A 42 -4.12 -6.33 -0.44
CA ASP A 42 -5.12 -6.22 -1.51
C ASP A 42 -5.11 -4.83 -2.18
N ASP A 43 -4.42 -3.85 -1.59
CA ASP A 43 -4.30 -2.52 -2.17
C ASP A 43 -3.54 -2.59 -3.49
N THR A 44 -3.81 -1.64 -4.38
CA THR A 44 -3.06 -1.51 -5.62
C THR A 44 -1.76 -0.75 -5.42
N ILE A 45 -0.78 -0.98 -6.30
CA ILE A 45 0.44 -0.18 -6.34
C ILE A 45 0.12 1.31 -6.55
N GLY A 46 -0.93 1.62 -7.30
CA GLY A 46 -1.40 3.00 -7.47
C GLY A 46 -1.81 3.65 -6.15
N ASP A 47 -2.49 2.92 -5.28
CA ASP A 47 -2.88 3.42 -3.96
C ASP A 47 -1.69 3.54 -3.02
N LEU A 48 -0.75 2.59 -3.05
CA LEU A 48 0.53 2.72 -2.35
C LEU A 48 1.29 3.98 -2.76
N LYS A 49 1.36 4.30 -4.06
CA LYS A 49 1.98 5.54 -4.54
C LYS A 49 1.28 6.79 -4.03
N LYS A 50 -0.06 6.78 -3.91
CA LYS A 50 -0.82 7.91 -3.33
C LYS A 50 -0.49 8.08 -1.85
N LEU A 51 -0.38 7.00 -1.09
CA LEU A 51 0.02 7.04 0.32
C LEU A 51 1.43 7.62 0.49
N ILE A 52 2.39 7.16 -0.31
CA ILE A 52 3.76 7.69 -0.32
C ILE A 52 3.79 9.17 -0.71
N ALA A 53 3.01 9.54 -1.74
CA ALA A 53 2.85 10.92 -2.20
C ALA A 53 2.31 11.83 -1.09
N ALA A 54 1.32 11.36 -0.33
CA ALA A 54 0.75 12.10 0.79
C ALA A 54 1.77 12.34 1.91
N GLN A 55 2.63 11.36 2.22
CA GLN A 55 3.67 11.50 3.24
C GLN A 55 4.88 12.31 2.77
N THR A 56 5.26 12.17 1.49
CA THR A 56 6.47 12.79 0.93
C THR A 56 6.21 14.19 0.39
N GLY A 57 4.95 14.56 0.15
CA GLY A 57 4.57 15.85 -0.43
C GLY A 57 4.79 15.95 -1.95
N THR A 58 4.84 14.81 -2.65
CA THR A 58 5.08 14.74 -4.10
C THR A 58 3.82 14.26 -4.83
N ARG A 59 3.79 14.38 -6.16
CA ARG A 59 2.65 13.86 -6.96
C ARG A 59 2.86 12.36 -7.22
N TRP A 60 1.83 11.56 -6.97
CA TRP A 60 1.86 10.10 -7.19
C TRP A 60 2.25 9.71 -8.63
N ASN A 61 1.84 10.50 -9.63
CA ASN A 61 2.20 10.32 -11.05
C ASN A 61 3.72 10.37 -11.33
N LYS A 62 4.49 11.05 -10.47
CA LYS A 62 5.94 11.14 -10.59
C LYS A 62 6.66 10.01 -9.87
N ILE A 63 5.96 9.27 -9.01
CA ILE A 63 6.56 8.21 -8.20
C ILE A 63 6.57 6.93 -9.02
N VAL A 64 7.77 6.39 -9.21
CA VAL A 64 7.98 5.09 -9.82
C VAL A 64 8.58 4.17 -8.77
N LEU A 65 7.84 3.12 -8.42
CA LEU A 65 8.32 2.08 -7.52
C LEU A 65 8.98 0.98 -8.35
N LYS A 66 10.17 0.56 -7.92
CA LYS A 66 10.89 -0.56 -8.50
C LYS A 66 11.43 -1.48 -7.42
N LYS A 67 11.67 -2.72 -7.81
CA LYS A 67 12.43 -3.70 -7.03
C LYS A 67 13.33 -4.45 -8.00
N TRP A 68 14.63 -4.24 -7.91
CA TRP A 68 15.60 -4.74 -8.88
C TRP A 68 15.26 -4.29 -10.32
N TYR A 69 14.99 -5.24 -11.21
CA TYR A 69 14.63 -4.99 -12.61
C TYR A 69 13.12 -4.85 -12.84
N THR A 70 12.30 -5.08 -11.80
CA THR A 70 10.84 -5.06 -11.92
C THR A 70 10.30 -3.68 -11.62
N ILE A 71 9.51 -3.14 -12.55
CA ILE A 71 8.76 -1.89 -12.39
C ILE A 71 7.32 -2.25 -12.07
N PHE A 72 6.83 -1.75 -10.93
CA PHE A 72 5.47 -2.05 -10.49
C PHE A 72 4.44 -1.24 -11.28
N LYS A 73 3.39 -1.91 -11.74
CA LYS A 73 2.28 -1.32 -12.48
C LYS A 73 1.14 -0.94 -11.54
N ASP A 74 0.50 0.20 -11.80
CA ASP A 74 -0.46 0.80 -10.86
C ASP A 74 -1.74 -0.01 -10.62
N HIS A 75 -2.15 -0.85 -11.58
CA HIS A 75 -3.40 -1.64 -11.52
C HIS A 75 -3.25 -3.02 -10.86
N MET A 76 -2.02 -3.44 -10.57
CA MET A 76 -1.75 -4.72 -9.91
C MET A 76 -1.78 -4.53 -8.39
N SER A 77 -2.23 -5.55 -7.66
CA SER A 77 -2.22 -5.52 -6.20
C SER A 77 -0.81 -5.77 -5.64
N LEU A 78 -0.59 -5.40 -4.37
CA LEU A 78 0.64 -5.77 -3.66
C LEU A 78 0.78 -7.29 -3.52
N GLY A 79 -0.35 -8.00 -3.32
CA GLY A 79 -0.41 -9.45 -3.20
C GLY A 79 -0.01 -10.17 -4.48
N ASP A 80 -0.44 -9.68 -5.66
CA ASP A 80 -0.05 -10.27 -6.96
C ASP A 80 1.47 -10.18 -7.21
N TYR A 81 2.12 -9.18 -6.61
CA TYR A 81 3.58 -9.00 -6.66
C TYR A 81 4.32 -9.66 -5.50
N GLU A 82 3.62 -10.42 -4.65
CA GLU A 82 4.18 -11.09 -3.48
C GLU A 82 4.96 -10.12 -2.57
N ILE A 83 4.41 -8.90 -2.40
CA ILE A 83 4.98 -7.92 -1.48
C ILE A 83 4.57 -8.32 -0.06
N HIS A 84 5.58 -8.58 0.77
CA HIS A 84 5.42 -8.97 2.16
C HIS A 84 5.75 -7.81 3.12
N ASP A 85 5.37 -8.01 4.38
CA ASP A 85 5.75 -7.13 5.48
C ASP A 85 7.28 -6.95 5.57
N GLY A 86 7.71 -5.71 5.76
CA GLY A 86 9.12 -5.33 5.84
C GLY A 86 9.87 -5.33 4.50
N MET A 87 9.19 -5.54 3.37
CA MET A 87 9.86 -5.50 2.07
C MET A 87 10.38 -4.08 1.76
N ASN A 88 11.61 -4.03 1.21
CA ASN A 88 12.22 -2.79 0.76
C ASN A 88 11.95 -2.59 -0.74
N LEU A 89 11.33 -1.46 -1.08
CA LEU A 89 11.11 -0.97 -2.43
C LEU A 89 12.00 0.22 -2.71
N GLU A 90 12.41 0.36 -3.96
CA GLU A 90 13.16 1.52 -4.44
C GLU A 90 12.20 2.55 -5.01
N LEU A 91 12.33 3.78 -4.53
CA LEU A 91 11.55 4.92 -4.97
C LEU A 91 12.36 5.77 -5.94
N TYR A 92 11.79 5.99 -7.12
CA TYR A 92 12.33 6.84 -8.16
C TYR A 92 11.34 7.96 -8.47
N TYR A 93 11.87 9.12 -8.82
CA TYR A 93 11.08 10.22 -9.38
C TYR A 93 11.27 10.28 -10.89
N GLN A 94 10.17 10.39 -11.62
CA GLN A 94 10.11 10.67 -13.03
C GLN A 94 9.40 12.01 -13.30
#